data_AF-A0AAP5MAQ7-F1
#
_entry.id   AF-A0AAP5MAQ7-F1
#
_cell.length_a   1.000
_cell.length_b   1.000
_cell.length_c   1.000
_cell.angle_alpha   90.00
_cell.angle_beta   90.00
_cell.angle_gamma   90.00
#
_symmetry.space_group_name_H-M   'P 1'
#
loop_
_entity.id
_entity.type
_entity.pdbx_description
1 polymer ?
#
loop_
_entity_poly.entity_id
_entity_poly.type
_entity_poly.pdbx_seq_one_letter_code
_entity_poly.pdbx_strand_id
1 'polypeptide(L)'
;MITRWAVRTDDLRRALSDLSPQIVHFCVHGVVNQGLALQNDTGATHLVSTESLAQLFKLFKDKVECVLLNACYSEEQAEAIYQHIDYVIGMNQAIGDRAAIKFAVGFYDALGANRSYQEAYEFGCK
;
A
#
# COMPACT_ATOMS: atom_id res chain seq x y z
N MET A 1 -3.99 1.12 14.79
CA MET A 1 -4.15 1.42 13.35
C MET A 1 -4.60 2.86 13.20
N ILE A 2 -3.82 3.70 12.52
CA ILE A 2 -4.19 5.10 12.25
C ILE A 2 -4.61 5.18 10.77
N THR A 3 -5.82 5.66 10.50
CA THR A 3 -6.31 5.87 9.13
C THR A 3 -6.19 7.34 8.75
N ARG A 4 -5.78 7.60 7.51
CA ARG A 4 -5.84 8.91 6.86
C ARG A 4 -6.62 8.76 5.56
N TRP A 5 -7.60 9.61 5.35
CA TRP A 5 -8.44 9.64 4.15
C TRP A 5 -7.94 10.74 3.22
N ALA A 6 -8.22 10.64 1.92
CA ALA A 6 -7.98 11.75 0.97
C ALA A 6 -6.52 12.22 0.91
N VAL A 7 -5.56 11.28 0.97
CA VAL A 7 -4.15 11.60 1.13
C VAL A 7 -3.57 12.16 -0.18
N ARG A 8 -3.19 13.44 -0.19
CA ARG A 8 -2.34 14.02 -1.24
C ARG A 8 -0.93 13.45 -1.15
N THR A 9 -0.13 13.54 -2.20
CA THR A 9 1.29 13.10 -2.15
C THR A 9 2.06 13.74 -1.00
N ASP A 10 1.82 15.03 -0.74
CA ASP A 10 2.42 15.73 0.41
C ASP A 10 1.87 15.26 1.76
N ASP A 11 0.58 14.92 1.84
CA ASP A 11 -0.02 14.38 3.06
C ASP A 11 0.53 12.99 3.38
N LEU A 12 0.79 12.19 2.35
CA LEU A 12 1.40 10.87 2.49
C LEU A 12 2.82 11.01 3.05
N ARG A 13 3.64 11.87 2.44
CA ARG A 13 5.00 12.14 2.91
C ARG A 13 5.03 12.65 4.34
N ARG A 14 4.13 13.57 4.70
CA ARG A 14 3.98 14.07 6.07
C ARG A 14 3.56 12.96 7.02
N ALA A 15 2.56 12.16 6.67
CA ALA A 15 2.10 11.04 7.49
C ALA A 15 3.20 10.00 7.72
N LEU A 16 3.99 9.67 6.70
CA LEU A 16 5.13 8.76 6.83
C LEU A 16 6.21 9.33 7.77
N SER A 17 6.44 10.64 7.71
CA SER A 17 7.39 11.33 8.59
C SER A 17 6.91 11.38 10.04
N ASP A 18 5.66 11.81 10.26
CA ASP A 18 5.09 12.05 11.58
C ASP A 18 4.81 10.75 12.35
N LEU A 19 4.33 9.71 11.63
CA LEU A 19 3.94 8.46 12.25
C LEU A 19 5.07 7.42 12.26
N SER A 20 6.06 7.56 11.37
CA SER A 20 7.13 6.57 11.16
C SER A 20 6.60 5.12 11.13
N PRO A 21 5.62 4.78 10.26
CA PRO A 21 4.94 3.49 10.30
C PRO A 21 5.83 2.36 9.78
N GLN A 22 5.71 1.18 10.39
CA GLN A 22 6.31 -0.05 9.87
C GLN A 22 5.52 -0.63 8.70
N ILE A 23 4.20 -0.43 8.67
CA ILE A 23 3.31 -0.96 7.63
C ILE A 23 2.50 0.19 7.03
N VAL A 24 2.48 0.25 5.70
CA VAL A 24 1.65 1.21 4.94
C VAL A 24 0.65 0.42 4.09
N HIS A 25 -0.64 0.67 4.29
CA HIS A 25 -1.71 -0.02 3.56
C HIS A 25 -2.55 0.98 2.78
N PHE A 26 -2.54 0.82 1.45
CA PHE A 26 -3.38 1.58 0.53
C PHE A 26 -4.63 0.78 0.20
N CYS A 27 -5.80 1.32 0.58
CA CYS A 27 -7.10 0.83 0.11
C CYS A 27 -7.61 1.83 -0.93
N VAL A 28 -7.36 1.55 -2.21
CA VAL A 28 -7.68 2.48 -3.30
C VAL A 28 -8.26 1.70 -4.47
N HIS A 29 -9.30 2.23 -5.11
CA HIS A 29 -9.72 1.69 -6.40
C HIS A 29 -8.65 1.99 -7.46
N GLY A 30 -7.94 0.95 -7.90
CA GLY A 30 -6.96 1.05 -8.97
C GLY A 30 -7.65 1.27 -10.33
N VAL A 31 -7.07 2.13 -11.15
CA VAL A 31 -7.43 2.27 -12.57
C VAL A 31 -6.35 1.56 -13.39
N VAL A 32 -6.76 0.70 -14.32
CA VAL A 32 -5.86 -0.09 -15.17
C VAL A 32 -4.80 0.82 -15.80
N ASN A 33 -3.52 0.46 -15.64
CA ASN A 33 -2.35 1.11 -16.27
C ASN A 33 -2.16 2.61 -15.97
N GLN A 34 -2.72 3.10 -14.86
CA GLN A 34 -2.69 4.54 -14.56
C GLN A 34 -2.07 4.88 -13.19
N GLY A 35 -1.69 3.89 -12.38
CA GLY A 35 -1.08 4.11 -11.06
C GLY A 35 -2.09 4.16 -9.92
N LEU A 36 -1.60 4.49 -8.72
CA LEU A 36 -2.46 4.65 -7.54
C LEU A 36 -3.17 6.01 -7.58
N ALA A 37 -4.48 5.98 -7.51
CA ALA A 37 -5.33 7.18 -7.42
C ALA A 37 -5.23 7.81 -6.02
N LEU A 38 -4.50 8.92 -5.90
CA LEU A 38 -4.53 9.78 -4.72
C LEU A 38 -5.46 10.97 -4.98
N GLN A 39 -5.80 11.75 -3.95
CA GLN A 39 -6.55 12.99 -4.14
C GLN A 39 -5.58 14.17 -4.29
N ASN A 40 -5.89 15.18 -5.11
CA ASN A 40 -5.09 16.40 -5.22
C ASN A 40 -5.69 17.58 -4.45
N ASP A 41 -5.11 18.76 -4.66
CA ASP A 41 -5.49 20.00 -3.98
C ASP A 41 -6.93 20.45 -4.22
N THR A 42 -7.54 20.00 -5.32
CA THR A 42 -8.89 20.36 -5.74
C THR A 42 -9.93 19.29 -5.39
N GLY A 43 -9.54 18.22 -4.70
CA GLY A 43 -10.41 17.08 -4.40
C GLY A 43 -10.57 16.11 -5.58
N ALA A 44 -9.89 16.35 -6.70
CA ALA A 44 -9.91 15.48 -7.86
C ALA A 44 -8.91 14.31 -7.71
N THR A 45 -9.18 13.22 -8.41
CA THR A 45 -8.25 12.10 -8.52
C THR A 45 -6.97 12.55 -9.24
N HIS A 46 -5.84 12.33 -8.59
CA HIS A 46 -4.51 12.51 -9.14
C HIS A 46 -3.75 11.20 -9.06
N LEU A 47 -3.35 10.73 -10.23
CA LEU A 47 -2.59 9.52 -10.39
C LEU A 47 -1.14 9.78 -10.02
N VAL A 48 -0.62 9.02 -9.05
CA VAL A 48 0.81 9.06 -8.74
C VAL A 48 1.53 8.05 -9.62
N SER A 49 2.57 8.50 -10.30
CA SER A 49 3.38 7.61 -11.13
C SER A 49 4.11 6.57 -10.26
N THR A 50 4.34 5.40 -10.85
CA THR A 50 5.13 4.32 -10.25
C THR A 50 6.49 4.82 -9.75
N GLU A 51 7.17 5.65 -10.53
CA GLU A 51 8.47 6.23 -10.17
C GLU A 51 8.37 7.13 -8.92
N SER A 52 7.34 7.97 -8.84
CA SER A 52 7.15 8.88 -7.70
C SER A 52 6.87 8.11 -6.40
N LEU A 53 6.12 7.00 -6.47
CA LEU A 53 5.90 6.11 -5.33
C LEU A 53 7.21 5.44 -4.89
N ALA A 54 7.98 4.89 -5.82
CA ALA A 54 9.26 4.28 -5.50
C ALA A 54 10.23 5.27 -4.85
N GLN A 55 10.35 6.48 -5.42
CA GLN A 55 11.19 7.55 -4.86
C GLN A 55 10.74 7.96 -3.45
N LEU A 56 9.42 8.01 -3.20
CA LEU A 56 8.91 8.29 -1.87
C LEU A 56 9.32 7.21 -0.88
N PHE A 57 9.07 5.93 -1.19
CA PHE A 57 9.39 4.82 -0.28
C PHE A 57 10.89 4.65 -0.06
N LYS A 58 11.73 5.01 -1.05
CA LYS A 58 13.19 5.08 -0.89
C LYS A 58 13.61 5.95 0.29
N LEU A 59 12.90 7.06 0.55
CA LEU A 59 13.20 7.98 1.66
C LEU A 59 12.88 7.37 3.03
N PHE A 60 12.02 6.36 3.08
CA PHE A 60 11.53 5.72 4.31
C PHE A 60 11.94 4.26 4.44
N LYS A 61 12.92 3.80 3.64
CA LYS A 61 13.38 2.41 3.60
C LYS A 61 13.83 1.84 4.96
N ASP A 62 14.33 2.69 5.85
CA ASP A 62 14.83 2.28 7.18
C ASP A 62 13.71 2.31 8.25
N LYS A 63 12.46 2.55 7.84
CA LYS A 63 11.29 2.72 8.73
C LYS A 63 10.11 1.84 8.29
N VAL A 64 9.80 1.85 7.00
CA VAL A 64 8.73 1.04 6.42
C VAL A 64 9.29 -0.33 6.10
N GLU A 65 8.70 -1.36 6.68
CA GLU A 65 9.05 -2.77 6.44
C GLU A 65 8.12 -3.40 5.40
N CYS A 66 6.84 -3.01 5.41
CA CYS A 66 5.83 -3.60 4.53
C CYS A 66 4.91 -2.56 3.90
N VAL A 67 4.67 -2.70 2.59
CA VAL A 67 3.66 -1.93 1.85
C VAL A 67 2.61 -2.88 1.27
N LEU A 68 1.35 -2.68 1.65
CA LEU A 68 0.20 -3.40 1.12
C LEU A 68 -0.59 -2.51 0.16
N LEU A 69 -0.53 -2.83 -1.13
CA LEU A 69 -1.29 -2.18 -2.19
C LEU A 69 -2.59 -2.96 -2.45
N ASN A 70 -3.61 -2.68 -1.65
CA ASN A 70 -4.95 -3.23 -1.86
C ASN A 70 -5.69 -2.38 -2.89
N ALA A 71 -5.16 -2.43 -4.12
CA ALA A 71 -5.64 -1.71 -5.28
C ALA A 71 -5.52 -2.59 -6.53
N CYS A 72 -6.51 -2.52 -7.42
CA CYS A 72 -6.50 -3.28 -8.66
C CYS A 72 -5.27 -2.94 -9.53
N TYR A 73 -4.65 -3.97 -10.12
CA TYR A 73 -3.54 -3.80 -11.08
C TYR A 73 -2.36 -2.98 -10.55
N SER A 74 -1.91 -3.29 -9.33
CA SER A 74 -0.83 -2.59 -8.63
C SER A 74 0.55 -3.27 -8.75
N GLU A 75 0.72 -4.21 -9.68
CA GLU A 75 1.93 -5.03 -9.82
C GLU A 75 3.16 -4.17 -10.16
N GLU A 76 3.07 -3.30 -11.16
CA GLU A 76 4.18 -2.40 -11.53
C GLU A 76 4.63 -1.50 -10.38
N GLN A 77 3.69 -1.01 -9.57
CA GLN A 77 4.00 -0.21 -8.38
C GLN A 77 4.64 -1.06 -7.29
N ALA A 78 4.17 -2.29 -7.11
CA ALA A 78 4.75 -3.21 -6.15
C ALA A 78 6.21 -3.52 -6.48
N GLU A 79 6.51 -3.83 -7.75
CA GLU A 79 7.87 -4.10 -8.23
C GLU A 79 8.81 -2.91 -8.01
N ALA A 80 8.35 -1.69 -8.31
CA ALA A 80 9.17 -0.49 -8.14
C ALA A 80 9.43 -0.16 -6.66
N ILE A 81 8.46 -0.34 -5.78
CA ILE A 81 8.62 -0.11 -4.33
C ILE A 81 9.51 -1.19 -3.71
N TYR A 82 9.42 -2.43 -4.18
CA TYR A 82 10.21 -3.56 -3.69
C TYR A 82 11.72 -3.38 -3.90
N GLN A 83 12.13 -2.48 -4.81
CA GLN A 83 13.54 -2.07 -4.93
C GLN A 83 14.08 -1.38 -3.66
N HIS A 84 13.20 -0.96 -2.74
CA HIS A 84 13.54 -0.17 -1.57
C HIS A 84 12.95 -0.69 -0.25
N ILE A 85 11.86 -1.47 -0.30
CA ILE A 85 11.15 -1.99 0.86
C ILE A 85 11.16 -3.52 0.83
N ASP A 86 11.44 -4.15 1.97
CA ASP A 86 11.64 -5.59 2.08
C ASP A 86 10.39 -6.40 1.71
N TYR A 87 9.19 -5.91 2.04
CA TYR A 87 7.94 -6.59 1.74
C TYR A 87 6.96 -5.68 1.01
N VAL A 88 6.53 -6.08 -0.19
CA VAL A 88 5.49 -5.37 -0.93
C VAL A 88 4.47 -6.36 -1.46
N ILE A 89 3.21 -6.13 -1.13
CA ILE A 89 2.08 -6.96 -1.57
C ILE A 89 1.27 -6.14 -2.55
N GLY A 90 1.20 -6.58 -3.80
CA GLY A 90 0.39 -5.97 -4.85
C GLY A 90 -0.60 -6.96 -5.47
N MET A 91 -1.56 -6.42 -6.23
CA MET A 91 -2.57 -7.21 -6.94
C MET A 91 -2.31 -7.14 -8.45
N ASN A 92 -2.10 -8.27 -9.10
CA ASN A 92 -1.92 -8.35 -10.56
C ASN A 92 -3.23 -8.32 -11.36
N GLN A 93 -4.36 -8.43 -10.67
CA GLN A 93 -5.70 -8.42 -11.26
C GLN A 93 -6.65 -7.55 -10.44
N ALA A 94 -7.85 -7.33 -10.96
CA ALA A 94 -8.91 -6.70 -10.18
C ALA A 94 -9.26 -7.55 -8.96
N ILE A 95 -9.38 -6.89 -7.80
CA ILE A 95 -9.85 -7.50 -6.55
C ILE A 95 -11.20 -6.90 -6.18
N GLY A 96 -12.18 -7.75 -5.86
CA GLY A 96 -13.47 -7.29 -5.37
C GLY A 96 -13.42 -6.90 -3.90
N ASP A 97 -14.24 -5.93 -3.47
CA ASP A 97 -14.24 -5.39 -2.10
C ASP A 97 -14.28 -6.47 -1.02
N ARG A 98 -15.11 -7.50 -1.19
CA ARG A 98 -15.20 -8.61 -0.23
C ARG A 98 -13.90 -9.41 -0.11
N ALA A 99 -13.20 -9.63 -1.23
CA ALA A 99 -11.93 -10.32 -1.24
C ALA A 99 -10.83 -9.44 -0.62
N ALA A 100 -10.80 -8.15 -0.96
CA ALA A 100 -9.91 -7.16 -0.37
C ALA A 100 -10.05 -7.05 1.15
N ILE A 101 -11.29 -7.05 1.66
CA ILE A 101 -11.59 -7.03 3.10
C ILE A 101 -11.12 -8.32 3.77
N LYS A 102 -11.46 -9.49 3.20
CA LYS A 102 -11.05 -10.78 3.76
C LYS A 102 -9.54 -10.94 3.81
N PHE A 103 -8.85 -10.52 2.74
CA PHE A 103 -7.40 -10.51 2.69
C PHE A 103 -6.82 -9.68 3.82
N ALA A 104 -7.28 -8.44 3.98
CA ALA A 104 -6.80 -7.56 5.04
C ALA A 104 -7.06 -8.15 6.44
N VAL A 105 -8.22 -8.76 6.68
CA VAL A 105 -8.53 -9.44 7.96
C VAL A 105 -7.53 -10.55 8.22
N GLY A 106 -7.36 -11.50 7.29
CA GLY A 106 -6.43 -12.63 7.46
C GLY A 106 -4.98 -12.17 7.64
N PHE A 107 -4.56 -11.16 6.87
CA PHE A 107 -3.23 -10.57 6.95
C PHE A 107 -2.95 -9.97 8.33
N TYR A 108 -3.82 -9.10 8.83
CA TYR A 108 -3.60 -8.45 10.12
C TYR A 108 -3.85 -9.38 11.31
N ASP A 109 -4.73 -10.38 11.21
CA ASP A 109 -4.91 -11.39 12.25
C ASP A 109 -3.61 -12.21 12.44
N ALA A 110 -2.96 -12.58 11.34
CA ALA A 110 -1.68 -13.30 11.39
C ALA A 110 -0.55 -12.44 11.98
N LEU A 111 -0.46 -11.17 11.59
CA LEU A 111 0.50 -10.24 12.20
C LEU A 111 0.23 -10.02 13.70
N GLY A 112 -1.03 -9.89 14.09
CA GLY A 112 -1.45 -9.80 15.49
C GLY A 112 -1.09 -11.05 16.31
N ALA A 113 -0.93 -12.20 15.64
CA ALA A 113 -0.45 -13.45 16.21
C ALA A 113 1.09 -13.62 16.15
N ASN A 114 1.84 -12.54 15.90
CA ASN A 114 3.31 -12.52 15.75
C ASN A 114 3.84 -13.43 14.63
N ARG A 115 3.07 -13.64 13.56
CA ARG A 115 3.55 -14.35 12.36
C ARG A 115 4.36 -13.43 11.45
N SER A 116 5.19 -14.05 10.61
CA SER A 116 5.96 -13.34 9.59
C SER A 116 5.06 -12.70 8.52
N TYR A 117 5.58 -11.72 7.77
CA TYR A 117 4.85 -11.12 6.64
C TYR A 117 4.48 -12.14 5.55
N GLN A 118 5.32 -13.16 5.33
CA GLN A 118 5.04 -14.24 4.39
C GLN A 118 3.86 -15.10 4.86
N GLU A 119 3.85 -15.53 6.12
CA GLU A 119 2.70 -16.24 6.70
C GLU A 119 1.45 -15.36 6.69
N ALA A 120 1.58 -14.06 7.00
CA ALA A 120 0.46 -13.14 6.97
C ALA A 120 -0.17 -13.03 5.58
N TYR A 121 0.64 -12.98 4.53
CA TYR A 121 0.17 -13.06 3.15
C TYR A 121 -0.59 -14.36 2.88
N GLU A 122 -0.06 -15.51 3.29
CA GLU A 122 -0.73 -16.82 3.12
C GLU A 122 -2.07 -16.90 3.86
N PHE A 123 -2.17 -16.29 5.04
CA PHE A 123 -3.43 -16.19 5.78
C PHE A 123 -4.44 -15.28 5.08
N GLY A 124 -4.00 -14.16 4.50
CA GLY A 124 -4.86 -13.27 3.72
C GLY A 124 -5.41 -13.95 2.45
N CYS A 125 -4.70 -14.90 1.87
CA CYS A 125 -5.15 -15.63 0.67
C CYS A 125 -6.17 -16.74 0.94
N LYS A 126 -6.52 -17.04 2.20
CA LYS A 126 -7.47 -18.10 2.58
C LYS A 126 -8.91 -17.59 2.76
#